data_AF-A0A645DLG9-F1
#
_entry.id   AF-A0A645DLG9-F1
#
_cell.length_a   1.000
_cell.length_b   1.000
_cell.length_c   1.000
_cell.angle_alpha   90.00
_cell.angle_beta   90.00
_cell.angle_gamma   90.00
#
_symmetry.space_group_name_H-M   'P 1'
#
loop_
_entity.id
_entity.type
_entity.pdbx_description
1 polymer ?
#
loop_
_entity_poly.entity_id
_entity_poly.type
_entity_poly.pdbx_seq_one_letter_code
_entity_poly.pdbx_strand_id
1 'polypeptide(L)'
;MSVFTELQADCLAGVWMNHAAETGYLTAPTSAEIAESLNAAQAVGDDNIQRQTQGYVSPESWTHGSSDQRQAALEDGLQSGNISSCNTPGWSE
;
A
#
# COMPACT_ATOMS: atom_id res chain seq x y z
N MET A 1 11.35 -8.50 -7.85
CA MET A 1 10.84 -7.38 -7.03
C MET A 1 11.14 -7.69 -5.57
N SER A 2 11.46 -6.70 -4.76
CA SER A 2 11.51 -6.89 -3.30
C SER A 2 10.24 -6.32 -2.68
N VAL A 3 9.81 -6.88 -1.56
CA VAL A 3 8.68 -6.35 -0.77
C VAL A 3 8.87 -4.86 -0.50
N PHE A 4 10.07 -4.43 -0.11
CA PHE A 4 10.36 -3.02 0.13
C PHE A 4 10.08 -2.12 -1.08
N THR A 5 10.44 -2.54 -2.30
CA THR A 5 10.19 -1.75 -3.51
C THR A 5 8.70 -1.58 -3.78
N GLU A 6 7.89 -2.61 -3.53
CA GLU A 6 6.44 -2.54 -3.70
C GLU A 6 5.80 -1.62 -2.65
N LEU A 7 6.18 -1.77 -1.39
CA LEU A 7 5.67 -0.90 -0.32
C LEU A 7 6.10 0.56 -0.53
N GLN A 8 7.33 0.79 -1.00
CA GLN A 8 7.78 2.14 -1.36
C GLN A 8 6.93 2.72 -2.50
N ALA A 9 6.55 1.92 -3.50
CA ALA A 9 5.69 2.37 -4.59
C ALA A 9 4.29 2.76 -4.07
N ASP A 10 3.71 1.99 -3.15
CA ASP A 10 2.43 2.31 -2.52
C ASP A 10 2.49 3.63 -1.73
N CYS A 11 3.54 3.85 -0.94
CA CYS A 11 3.72 5.12 -0.25
C CYS A 11 3.86 6.31 -1.22
N LEU A 12 4.65 6.15 -2.29
CA LEU A 12 4.79 7.20 -3.30
C LEU A 12 3.46 7.50 -4.02
N ALA A 13 2.62 6.49 -4.23
CA ALA A 13 1.27 6.68 -4.75
C ALA A 13 0.43 7.52 -3.78
N GLY A 14 0.51 7.25 -2.47
CA GLY A 14 -0.15 8.03 -1.43
C GLY A 14 0.28 9.51 -1.45
N VAL A 15 1.59 9.76 -1.53
CA VAL A 15 2.13 11.12 -1.65
C VAL A 15 1.60 11.83 -2.89
N TRP A 16 1.57 11.14 -4.04
CA TRP A 16 0.98 11.71 -5.25
C TRP A 16 -0.50 12.07 -5.06
N MET A 17 -1.29 11.18 -4.45
CA MET A 17 -2.72 11.42 -4.20
C MET A 17 -2.94 12.63 -3.29
N ASN A 18 -2.10 12.81 -2.27
CA ASN A 18 -2.13 13.98 -1.38
C ASN A 18 -1.97 15.28 -2.18
N HIS A 19 -0.88 15.40 -2.96
CA HIS A 19 -0.62 16.60 -3.78
C HIS A 19 -1.66 16.80 -4.89
N ALA A 20 -2.14 15.71 -5.50
CA ALA A 20 -3.18 15.77 -6.53
C ALA A 20 -4.51 16.29 -5.97
N ALA A 21 -4.82 15.94 -4.72
CA ALA A 21 -6.00 16.47 -4.02
C ALA A 21 -5.85 17.96 -3.69
N GLU A 22 -4.69 18.39 -3.19
CA GLU A 22 -4.43 19.80 -2.87
C GLU A 22 -4.51 20.72 -4.09
N THR A 23 -4.06 20.23 -5.24
CA THR A 23 -4.05 20.96 -6.51
C THR A 23 -5.38 20.88 -7.27
N GLY A 24 -6.33 20.07 -6.80
CA GLY A 24 -7.63 19.85 -7.43
C GLY A 24 -7.59 18.97 -8.69
N TYR A 25 -6.46 18.31 -8.99
CA TYR A 25 -6.37 17.29 -10.05
C TYR A 25 -7.11 16.00 -9.68
N LEU A 26 -7.25 15.73 -8.39
CA LEU A 26 -7.98 14.61 -7.83
C LEU A 26 -8.99 15.14 -6.81
N THR A 27 -10.20 14.60 -6.78
CA THR A 27 -11.06 14.80 -5.62
C THR A 27 -10.49 13.96 -4.48
N ALA A 28 -10.18 14.59 -3.35
CA ALA A 28 -9.62 13.90 -2.19
C ALA A 28 -10.48 12.67 -1.88
N PRO A 29 -9.90 11.45 -1.95
CA PRO A 29 -10.66 10.25 -1.69
C PRO A 29 -11.06 10.21 -0.22
N THR A 30 -12.27 9.73 0.04
CA THR A 30 -12.72 9.45 1.40
C THR A 30 -11.94 8.27 1.98
N SER A 31 -11.88 8.18 3.31
CA SER A 31 -11.29 7.02 4.01
C SER A 31 -11.93 5.69 3.55
N ALA A 32 -13.21 5.70 3.18
CA ALA A 32 -13.90 4.53 2.64
C ALA A 32 -13.38 4.13 1.25
N GLU A 33 -13.19 5.10 0.35
CA GLU A 33 -12.64 4.84 -1.00
C GLU A 33 -11.17 4.39 -0.95
N ILE A 34 -10.39 4.91 0.00
CA ILE A 34 -9.02 4.45 0.25
C ILE A 34 -9.04 2.99 0.72
N ALA A 35 -9.87 2.66 1.72
CA ALA A 35 -10.01 1.30 2.22
C ALA A 35 -10.56 0.33 1.15
N GLU A 36 -11.46 0.78 0.28
CA GLU A 36 -11.99 -0.03 -0.82
C GLU A 36 -10.94 -0.28 -1.91
N SER A 37 -10.20 0.75 -2.31
CA SER A 37 -9.07 0.62 -3.25
C SER A 37 -8.00 -0.32 -2.70
N LEU A 38 -7.71 -0.21 -1.40
CA LEU A 38 -6.80 -1.11 -0.72
C LEU A 38 -7.34 -2.53 -0.68
N ASN A 39 -8.62 -2.77 -0.37
CA ASN A 39 -9.24 -4.10 -0.47
C ASN A 39 -9.11 -4.70 -1.88
N ALA A 40 -9.29 -3.89 -2.93
CA ALA A 40 -9.06 -4.33 -4.30
C ALA A 40 -7.58 -4.68 -4.53
N ALA A 41 -6.65 -3.91 -3.95
CA ALA A 41 -5.22 -4.19 -3.95
C ALA A 41 -4.83 -5.39 -3.07
N GLN A 42 -5.60 -5.73 -2.02
CA GLN A 42 -5.43 -6.94 -1.22
C GLN A 42 -5.68 -8.20 -2.06
N ALA A 43 -6.47 -8.12 -3.14
CA ALA A 43 -6.63 -9.24 -4.05
C ALA A 43 -5.31 -9.64 -4.75
N VAL A 44 -4.33 -8.72 -4.80
CA VAL A 44 -2.97 -8.99 -5.30
C VAL A 44 -1.92 -9.12 -4.19
N GLY A 45 -2.30 -9.02 -2.91
CA GLY A 45 -1.40 -9.26 -1.78
C GLY A 45 -0.99 -10.75 -1.72
N ASP A 46 0.29 -11.02 -1.42
CA ASP A 46 0.78 -12.40 -1.44
C ASP A 46 0.11 -13.26 -0.37
N ASP A 47 -0.30 -12.67 0.75
CA ASP A 47 -1.04 -13.33 1.83
C ASP A 47 -2.43 -13.81 1.36
N ASN A 48 -3.12 -13.00 0.57
CA ASN A 48 -4.43 -13.32 0.03
C ASN A 48 -4.31 -14.36 -1.11
N ILE A 49 -3.36 -14.15 -2.03
CA ILE A 49 -3.06 -15.10 -3.10
C ILE A 49 -2.70 -16.48 -2.52
N GLN A 50 -1.81 -16.53 -1.53
CA GLN A 50 -1.40 -17.78 -0.91
C GLN A 50 -2.56 -18.44 -0.15
N ARG A 51 -3.34 -17.69 0.61
CA ARG A 51 -4.52 -18.23 1.29
C ARG A 51 -5.51 -18.84 0.30
N GLN A 52 -5.72 -18.23 -0.87
CA GLN A 52 -6.62 -18.73 -1.90
C GLN A 52 -6.04 -19.93 -2.68
N THR A 53 -4.74 -19.95 -2.94
CA THR A 53 -4.10 -20.96 -3.81
C THR A 53 -3.61 -22.21 -3.07
N GLN A 54 -3.08 -22.05 -1.86
CA GLN A 54 -2.47 -23.15 -1.08
C GLN A 54 -3.09 -23.33 0.32
N GLY A 55 -3.96 -22.41 0.77
CA GLY A 55 -4.69 -22.53 2.04
C GLY A 55 -3.94 -22.06 3.29
N TYR A 56 -2.68 -21.64 3.15
CA TYR A 56 -1.87 -21.08 4.23
C TYR A 56 -0.95 -19.97 3.71
N VAL A 57 -0.44 -19.13 4.61
CA VAL A 57 0.42 -17.98 4.30
C VAL A 57 1.85 -18.29 4.74
N SER A 58 2.83 -18.01 3.88
CA SER A 58 4.26 -18.22 4.11
C SER A 58 5.08 -17.00 3.67
N PRO A 59 5.48 -16.12 4.62
CA PRO A 59 6.14 -14.85 4.33
C PRO A 59 7.47 -14.95 3.57
N GLU A 60 8.19 -16.06 3.71
CA GLU A 60 9.51 -16.25 3.08
C GLU A 60 9.49 -16.22 1.55
N SER A 61 8.30 -16.32 0.94
CA SER A 61 8.11 -16.36 -0.51
C SER A 61 7.44 -15.10 -1.08
N TRP A 62 7.24 -14.08 -0.25
CA TRP A 62 6.57 -12.86 -0.68
C TRP A 62 7.43 -12.04 -1.63
N THR A 63 6.76 -11.48 -2.63
CA THR A 63 7.30 -10.59 -3.66
C THR A 63 6.64 -9.22 -3.66
N HIS A 64 5.43 -9.10 -3.10
CA HIS A 64 4.60 -7.90 -3.01
C HIS A 64 4.31 -7.45 -1.58
N GLY A 65 4.57 -8.31 -0.58
CA GLY A 65 4.24 -8.05 0.82
C GLY A 65 2.80 -8.44 1.15
N SER A 66 2.42 -8.26 2.41
CA SER A 66 1.04 -8.49 2.82
C SER A 66 0.13 -7.32 2.48
N SER A 67 -1.15 -7.65 2.37
CA SER A 67 -2.25 -6.71 2.26
C SER A 67 -2.18 -5.54 3.25
N ASP A 68 -1.87 -5.82 4.52
CA ASP A 68 -1.79 -4.82 5.60
C ASP A 68 -0.57 -3.91 5.45
N GLN A 69 0.58 -4.46 5.06
CA GLN A 69 1.79 -3.66 4.81
C GLN A 69 1.56 -2.64 3.69
N ARG A 70 0.90 -3.08 2.59
CA ARG A 70 0.59 -2.22 1.45
C ARG A 70 -0.39 -1.11 1.83
N GLN A 71 -1.39 -1.41 2.66
CA GLN A 71 -2.29 -0.42 3.24
C GLN A 71 -1.54 0.62 4.07
N ALA A 72 -0.71 0.18 5.02
CA ALA A 72 0.05 1.07 5.88
C ALA A 72 0.98 1.99 5.07
N ALA A 73 1.59 1.47 4.00
CA ALA A 73 2.44 2.25 3.11
C ALA A 73 1.68 3.35 2.37
N LEU A 74 0.55 3.01 1.75
CA LEU A 74 -0.29 3.98 1.04
C LEU A 74 -0.79 5.09 1.99
N GLU A 75 -1.25 4.70 3.18
CA GLU A 75 -1.76 5.63 4.19
C GLU A 75 -0.69 6.60 4.70
N ASP A 76 0.54 6.12 4.94
CA ASP A 76 1.66 6.99 5.35
C ASP A 76 1.93 8.08 4.31
N GLY A 77 2.06 7.69 3.04
CA GLY A 77 2.28 8.66 1.96
C GLY A 77 1.14 9.65 1.79
N LEU A 78 -0.11 9.17 1.88
CA LEU A 78 -1.31 10.01 1.75
C LEU A 78 -1.44 11.02 2.89
N GLN A 79 -1.10 10.64 4.12
CA GLN A 79 -1.17 11.52 5.28
C GLN A 79 0.02 12.49 5.35
N SER A 80 1.22 12.03 5.00
CA SER A 80 2.44 12.83 5.12
C SER A 80 2.61 13.83 3.97
N GLY A 81 2.20 13.46 2.75
CA GLY A 81 2.52 14.21 1.53
C GLY A 81 4.02 14.33 1.27
N ASN A 82 4.86 13.56 1.97
CA ASN A 82 6.32 13.72 1.98
C ASN A 82 7.04 12.47 1.50
N ILE A 83 7.71 12.58 0.36
CA ILE A 83 8.50 11.50 -0.26
C ILE A 83 9.54 10.90 0.71
N SER A 84 10.05 11.66 1.68
CA SER A 84 11.03 11.12 2.62
C SER A 84 10.47 10.05 3.55
N SER A 85 9.15 10.02 3.82
CA SER A 85 8.53 8.98 4.66
C SER A 85 8.58 7.60 3.99
N CYS A 86 8.60 7.57 2.64
CA CYS A 86 8.63 6.36 1.84
C CYS A 86 9.99 5.62 1.80
N ASN A 87 10.99 6.10 2.53
CA ASN A 87 12.31 5.46 2.62
C ASN A 87 12.50 4.66 3.92
N THR A 88 11.51 4.65 4.80
CA THR A 88 11.59 4.00 6.11
C THR A 88 10.96 2.61 6.08
N PRO A 89 11.60 1.55 6.62
CA PRO A 89 11.05 0.19 6.62
C PRO A 89 9.91 -0.03 7.66
N GLY A 90 9.13 1.02 7.97
CA GLY A 90 8.19 1.05 9.10
C GLY A 90 6.82 0.40 8.87
N TRP A 91 6.53 -0.11 7.67
CA TRP A 91 5.27 -0.79 7.36
C TRP A 91 5.40 -2.29 7.71
N SER A 92 5.53 -2.57 9.00
CA SER A 92 5.57 -3.94 9.54
C SER A 92 4.17 -4.43 9.91
N GLU A 93 3.99 -5.74 9.88
CA GLU A 93 2.85 -6.40 10.55
C GLU A 93 2.96 -6.34 12.08
#